data_AF-A0A401UKL8-F1
#
_entry.id   AF-A0A401UKL8-F1
#
_cell.length_a   1.000
_cell.length_b   1.000
_cell.length_c   1.000
_cell.angle_alpha   90.00
_cell.angle_beta   90.00
_cell.angle_gamma   90.00
#
_symmetry.space_group_name_H-M   'P 1'
#
loop_
_entity.id
_entity.type
_entity.pdbx_description
1 polymer ?
#
loop_
_entity_poly.entity_id
_entity_poly.type
_entity_poly.pdbx_seq_one_letter_code
_entity_poly.pdbx_strand_id
1 'polypeptide(L)'
;MNKNIDSLVDEGLEFLNSGDYEKAEPYFKEAIEIDNNYAQAYYFRGYCYTKMKEYQKALTDLEMSIELDQSDWRACSFRNKNMSLFKSNNCKSKLSENFNIENLNIKVEDFEVSNNIGLAKCGIDVILWDNYTSTSLEISLEDEDTFDNSKIENYINEFKKHLLWLENNKKAISDALIEDDMIGLAEEWAESSDETIIDGEKVYVHGDDIFRLPISEEEFCKSLYFNSIGIRIDEDMEIMDSRIMIEAFIDTNPDYFAGHSMEVTVADEYKISINGLAG
;
A
#
# COMPACT_ATOMS: atom_id res chain seq x y z
N MET A 1 -0.97 -44.11 -2.96
CA MET A 1 -2.32 -43.51 -2.92
C MET A 1 -2.24 -42.30 -3.84
N ASN A 2 -3.14 -42.15 -4.81
CA ASN A 2 -3.26 -40.87 -5.52
C ASN A 2 -3.79 -39.88 -4.48
N LYS A 3 -2.93 -38.99 -3.99
CA LYS A 3 -3.41 -37.89 -3.16
C LYS A 3 -4.26 -36.97 -4.05
N ASN A 4 -5.47 -36.67 -3.61
CA ASN A 4 -6.34 -35.70 -4.28
C ASN A 4 -5.87 -34.28 -3.91
N ILE A 5 -5.99 -33.31 -4.82
CA ILE A 5 -5.62 -31.91 -4.61
C ILE A 5 -6.33 -31.36 -3.37
N ASP A 6 -7.63 -31.61 -3.23
CA ASP A 6 -8.41 -31.15 -2.07
C ASP A 6 -7.83 -31.66 -0.74
N SER A 7 -7.46 -32.95 -0.69
CA SER A 7 -6.86 -33.57 0.50
C SER A 7 -5.49 -32.95 0.84
N LEU A 8 -4.70 -32.57 -0.18
CA LEU A 8 -3.43 -31.90 0.02
C LEU A 8 -3.63 -30.48 0.56
N VAL A 9 -4.60 -29.75 0.03
CA VAL A 9 -4.93 -28.40 0.49
C VAL A 9 -5.43 -28.43 1.92
N ASP A 10 -6.32 -29.36 2.27
CA ASP A 10 -6.84 -29.53 3.63
C ASP A 10 -5.71 -29.84 4.63
N GLU A 11 -4.81 -30.79 4.30
CA GLU A 11 -3.65 -31.10 5.14
C GLU A 11 -2.70 -29.89 5.30
N GLY A 12 -2.46 -29.14 4.21
CA GLY A 12 -1.67 -27.92 4.25
C GLY A 12 -2.30 -26.84 5.14
N LEU A 13 -3.63 -26.71 5.09
CA LEU A 13 -4.40 -25.77 5.90
C LEU A 13 -4.35 -26.10 7.39
N GLU A 14 -4.35 -27.38 7.78
CA GLU A 14 -4.19 -27.76 9.19
C GLU A 14 -2.88 -27.23 9.80
N PHE A 15 -1.77 -27.36 9.05
CA PHE A 15 -0.48 -26.82 9.47
C PHE A 15 -0.43 -25.31 9.41
N LEU A 16 -1.03 -24.69 8.38
CA LEU A 16 -1.12 -23.24 8.25
C LEU A 16 -1.89 -22.62 9.43
N ASN A 17 -3.03 -23.20 9.82
CA ASN A 17 -3.82 -22.77 10.98
C ASN A 17 -3.08 -22.96 12.31
N SER A 18 -2.15 -23.90 12.36
CA SER A 18 -1.28 -24.14 13.52
C SER A 18 -0.03 -23.24 13.53
N GLY A 19 0.17 -22.41 12.50
CA GLY A 19 1.35 -21.55 12.32
C GLY A 19 2.61 -22.27 11.85
N ASP A 20 2.52 -23.57 11.51
CA ASP A 20 3.63 -24.41 11.06
C ASP A 20 3.86 -24.26 9.54
N TYR A 21 4.21 -23.05 9.09
CA TYR A 21 4.31 -22.71 7.66
C TYR A 21 5.31 -23.56 6.86
N GLU A 22 6.43 -23.94 7.50
CA GLU A 22 7.45 -24.83 6.91
C GLU A 22 6.91 -26.24 6.61
N LYS A 23 5.91 -26.70 7.38
CA LYS A 23 5.24 -27.99 7.15
C LYS A 23 4.06 -27.87 6.18
N ALA A 24 3.43 -26.69 6.10
CA ALA A 24 2.33 -26.44 5.20
C ALA A 24 2.79 -26.29 3.72
N GLU A 25 3.91 -25.58 3.49
CA GLU A 25 4.43 -25.27 2.14
C GLU A 25 4.53 -26.50 1.20
N PRO A 26 5.04 -27.67 1.62
CA PRO A 26 5.19 -28.84 0.75
C PRO A 26 3.86 -29.39 0.23
N TYR A 27 2.77 -29.25 0.98
CA TYR A 27 1.45 -29.73 0.57
C TYR A 27 0.89 -28.91 -0.57
N PHE A 28 1.00 -27.57 -0.48
CA PHE A 28 0.59 -26.69 -1.55
C PHE A 28 1.49 -26.83 -2.78
N LYS A 29 2.78 -27.09 -2.58
CA LYS A 29 3.69 -27.43 -3.68
C LYS A 29 3.28 -28.72 -4.40
N GLU A 30 2.94 -29.79 -3.67
CA GLU A 30 2.47 -31.05 -4.26
C GLU A 30 1.14 -30.84 -5.01
N ALA A 31 0.23 -30.01 -4.48
CA ALA A 31 -1.00 -29.64 -5.17
C ALA A 31 -0.74 -28.92 -6.52
N ILE A 32 0.20 -27.97 -6.55
CA ILE A 32 0.62 -27.25 -7.77
C ILE A 32 1.28 -28.21 -8.79
N GLU A 33 2.02 -29.21 -8.32
CA GLU A 33 2.63 -30.22 -9.21
C GLU A 33 1.60 -31.14 -9.87
N ILE A 34 0.45 -31.35 -9.23
CA ILE A 34 -0.68 -32.12 -9.78
C ILE A 34 -1.51 -31.26 -10.72
N ASP A 35 -1.83 -30.02 -10.35
CA ASP A 35 -2.53 -29.04 -11.18
C ASP A 35 -1.92 -27.65 -11.07
N ASN A 36 -1.27 -27.23 -12.13
CA ASN A 36 -0.61 -25.92 -12.23
C ASN A 36 -1.58 -24.76 -12.51
N ASN A 37 -2.88 -25.02 -12.66
CA ASN A 37 -3.91 -23.96 -12.77
C ASN A 37 -4.72 -23.80 -11.47
N TYR A 38 -4.34 -24.51 -10.41
CA TYR A 38 -5.04 -24.44 -9.13
C TYR A 38 -4.63 -23.18 -8.34
N ALA A 39 -5.25 -22.04 -8.67
CA ALA A 39 -4.94 -20.71 -8.12
C ALA A 39 -4.78 -20.70 -6.59
N GLN A 40 -5.68 -21.38 -5.89
CA GLN A 40 -5.71 -21.39 -4.42
C GLN A 40 -4.45 -22.01 -3.78
N ALA A 41 -3.82 -23.00 -4.42
CA ALA A 41 -2.57 -23.55 -3.91
C ALA A 41 -1.39 -22.58 -4.08
N TYR A 42 -1.37 -21.78 -5.17
CA TYR A 42 -0.42 -20.69 -5.31
C TYR A 42 -0.62 -19.63 -4.24
N TYR A 43 -1.87 -19.22 -3.97
CA TYR A 43 -2.19 -18.29 -2.88
C TYR A 43 -1.66 -18.81 -1.53
N PHE A 44 -2.00 -20.04 -1.15
CA PHE A 44 -1.60 -20.57 0.16
C PHE A 44 -0.09 -20.80 0.28
N ARG A 45 0.59 -21.24 -0.80
CA ARG A 45 2.05 -21.35 -0.79
C ARG A 45 2.71 -19.98 -0.70
N GLY A 46 2.18 -19.00 -1.43
CA GLY A 46 2.59 -17.60 -1.35
C GLY A 46 2.44 -17.04 0.06
N TYR A 47 1.32 -17.32 0.73
CA TYR A 47 1.07 -16.95 2.12
C TYR A 47 2.07 -17.63 3.08
N CYS A 48 2.35 -18.92 2.92
CA CYS A 48 3.40 -19.60 3.68
C CYS A 48 4.76 -18.89 3.51
N TYR A 49 5.15 -18.55 2.28
CA TYR A 49 6.37 -17.80 2.03
C TYR A 49 6.36 -16.41 2.66
N THR A 50 5.22 -15.71 2.69
CA THR A 50 5.07 -14.43 3.40
C THR A 50 5.41 -14.58 4.87
N LYS A 51 4.83 -15.57 5.55
CA LYS A 51 5.04 -15.79 6.99
C LYS A 51 6.45 -16.28 7.31
N MET A 52 7.07 -17.02 6.39
CA MET A 52 8.49 -17.39 6.44
C MET A 52 9.45 -16.24 6.06
N LYS A 53 8.92 -15.05 5.72
CA LYS A 53 9.67 -13.85 5.28
C LYS A 53 10.44 -14.04 3.96
N GLU A 54 10.04 -15.02 3.16
CA GLU A 54 10.56 -15.30 1.82
C GLU A 54 9.79 -14.50 0.76
N TYR A 55 9.78 -13.18 0.92
CA TYR A 55 8.84 -12.30 0.21
C TYR A 55 8.96 -12.35 -1.32
N GLN A 56 10.15 -12.62 -1.88
CA GLN A 56 10.30 -12.80 -3.34
C GLN A 56 9.51 -14.01 -3.85
N LYS A 57 9.58 -15.14 -3.13
CA LYS A 57 8.85 -16.35 -3.50
C LYS A 57 7.36 -16.16 -3.31
N ALA A 58 6.98 -15.47 -2.23
CA ALA A 58 5.60 -15.09 -1.98
C ALA A 58 5.03 -14.27 -3.12
N LEU A 59 5.75 -13.23 -3.58
CA LEU A 59 5.35 -12.40 -4.72
C LEU A 59 5.10 -13.21 -5.98
N THR A 60 6.03 -14.10 -6.34
CA THR A 60 5.89 -14.94 -7.53
C THR A 60 4.64 -15.81 -7.46
N ASP A 61 4.38 -16.45 -6.33
CA ASP A 61 3.21 -17.31 -6.18
C ASP A 61 1.90 -16.52 -6.11
N LEU A 62 1.89 -15.35 -5.45
CA LEU A 62 0.71 -14.50 -5.38
C LEU A 62 0.37 -13.91 -6.75
N GLU A 63 1.37 -13.53 -7.55
CA GLU A 63 1.17 -13.07 -8.93
C GLU A 63 0.58 -14.18 -9.81
N MET A 64 1.09 -15.41 -9.70
CA MET A 64 0.49 -16.57 -10.38
C MET A 64 -0.96 -16.83 -9.94
N SER A 65 -1.26 -16.69 -8.65
CA SER A 65 -2.62 -16.83 -8.14
C SER A 65 -3.57 -15.80 -8.75
N ILE A 66 -3.14 -14.54 -8.86
CA ILE A 66 -3.92 -13.44 -9.46
C ILE A 66 -4.11 -13.66 -10.96
N GLU A 67 -3.09 -14.14 -11.66
CA GLU A 67 -3.19 -14.47 -13.10
C GLU A 67 -4.24 -15.55 -13.37
N LEU A 68 -4.34 -16.55 -12.48
CA LEU A 68 -5.27 -17.66 -12.60
C LEU A 68 -6.68 -17.34 -12.09
N ASP A 69 -6.80 -16.53 -11.03
CA ASP A 69 -8.07 -16.05 -10.49
C ASP A 69 -7.97 -14.58 -10.04
N GLN A 70 -8.44 -13.69 -10.90
CA GLN A 70 -8.44 -12.25 -10.67
C GLN A 70 -9.48 -11.80 -9.63
N SER A 71 -10.38 -12.69 -9.21
CA SER A 71 -11.43 -12.38 -8.24
C SER A 71 -11.00 -12.60 -6.78
N ASP A 72 -9.85 -13.27 -6.55
CA ASP A 72 -9.32 -13.48 -5.21
C ASP A 72 -8.63 -12.21 -4.69
N TRP A 73 -9.42 -11.33 -4.07
CA TRP A 73 -8.94 -10.08 -3.47
C TRP A 73 -7.83 -10.31 -2.42
N ARG A 74 -7.79 -11.49 -1.78
CA ARG A 74 -6.76 -11.81 -0.79
C ARG A 74 -5.40 -11.92 -1.47
N ALA A 75 -5.33 -12.56 -2.64
CA ALA A 75 -4.08 -12.67 -3.38
C ALA A 75 -3.53 -11.28 -3.76
N CYS A 76 -4.39 -10.36 -4.20
CA CYS A 76 -4.03 -8.96 -4.47
C CYS A 76 -3.52 -8.23 -3.23
N SER A 77 -4.26 -8.31 -2.11
CA SER A 77 -3.86 -7.67 -0.84
C SER A 77 -2.51 -8.21 -0.34
N PHE A 78 -2.35 -9.54 -0.31
CA PHE A 78 -1.09 -10.15 0.09
C PHE A 78 0.05 -9.82 -0.88
N ARG A 79 -0.20 -9.74 -2.19
CA ARG A 79 0.83 -9.37 -3.16
C ARG A 79 1.35 -7.96 -2.88
N ASN A 80 0.46 -7.00 -2.61
CA ASN A 80 0.83 -5.63 -2.28
C ASN A 80 1.61 -5.56 -0.96
N LYS A 81 1.13 -6.27 0.08
CA LYS A 81 1.84 -6.40 1.37
C LYS A 81 3.23 -7.02 1.21
N ASN A 82 3.35 -8.10 0.44
CA ASN A 82 4.64 -8.75 0.17
C ASN A 82 5.55 -7.90 -0.70
N MET A 83 5.02 -7.08 -1.60
CA MET A 83 5.80 -6.15 -2.41
C MET A 83 6.46 -5.11 -1.50
N SER A 84 5.67 -4.51 -0.59
CA SER A 84 6.17 -3.59 0.43
C SER A 84 7.22 -4.25 1.33
N LEU A 85 6.94 -5.45 1.87
CA LEU A 85 7.87 -6.18 2.72
C LEU A 85 9.14 -6.66 2.00
N PHE A 86 9.03 -7.10 0.75
CA PHE A 86 10.16 -7.52 -0.08
C PHE A 86 11.07 -6.35 -0.37
N LYS A 87 10.49 -5.21 -0.75
CA LYS A 87 11.21 -3.95 -0.93
C LYS A 87 11.90 -3.56 0.38
N SER A 88 11.19 -3.53 1.51
CA SER A 88 11.75 -3.26 2.86
C SER A 88 12.91 -4.20 3.26
N ASN A 89 12.82 -5.50 2.96
CA ASN A 89 13.87 -6.46 3.28
C ASN A 89 15.10 -6.35 2.36
N ASN A 90 14.92 -6.15 1.06
CA ASN A 90 16.03 -5.91 0.13
C ASN A 90 16.64 -4.53 0.27
N CYS A 91 15.86 -3.60 0.79
CA CYS A 91 16.30 -2.33 1.29
C CYS A 91 17.36 -2.49 2.39
N LYS A 92 17.47 -3.60 3.15
CA LYS A 92 18.63 -3.80 4.04
C LYS A 92 19.99 -3.93 3.31
N SER A 93 19.99 -4.16 2.00
CA SER A 93 21.22 -4.18 1.19
C SER A 93 21.50 -2.88 0.43
N LYS A 94 20.60 -1.87 0.51
CA LYS A 94 20.76 -0.54 -0.14
C LYS A 94 20.27 0.68 0.66
N LEU A 95 19.63 0.49 1.82
CA LEU A 95 19.30 1.54 2.78
C LEU A 95 20.47 1.68 3.74
N SER A 96 21.30 2.69 3.54
CA SER A 96 22.00 3.28 4.67
C SER A 96 20.96 4.04 5.52
N GLU A 97 20.94 3.71 6.80
CA GLU A 97 20.13 4.15 7.96
C GLU A 97 19.43 5.53 8.04
N ASN A 98 19.47 6.44 7.06
CA ASN A 98 18.67 7.68 7.08
C ASN A 98 18.49 8.19 5.65
N PHE A 99 17.37 7.88 5.01
CA PHE A 99 17.03 8.50 3.71
C PHE A 99 16.33 9.83 3.98
N ASN A 100 16.98 10.93 3.58
CA ASN A 100 16.42 12.28 3.65
C ASN A 100 15.87 12.61 2.26
N ILE A 101 14.63 13.12 2.19
CA ILE A 101 14.01 13.52 0.93
C ILE A 101 14.78 14.63 0.19
N GLU A 102 15.65 15.38 0.88
CA GLU A 102 16.60 16.31 0.25
C GLU A 102 17.58 15.60 -0.70
N ASN A 103 17.83 14.30 -0.53
CA ASN A 103 18.66 13.48 -1.40
C ASN A 103 17.87 12.79 -2.53
N LEU A 104 16.57 13.07 -2.65
CA LEU A 104 15.72 12.49 -3.66
C LEU A 104 16.13 12.95 -5.06
N ASN A 105 16.56 11.99 -5.89
CA ASN A 105 16.99 12.25 -7.26
C ASN A 105 15.97 11.70 -8.27
N ILE A 106 14.82 12.36 -8.36
CA ILE A 106 13.81 12.10 -9.40
C ILE A 106 14.36 12.58 -10.75
N LYS A 107 14.30 11.71 -11.75
CA LYS A 107 14.63 12.04 -13.14
C LYS A 107 13.44 11.84 -14.04
N VAL A 108 13.47 12.47 -15.21
CA VAL A 108 12.41 12.34 -16.22
C VAL A 108 12.26 10.89 -16.68
N GLU A 109 13.36 10.13 -16.77
CA GLU A 109 13.32 8.73 -17.19
C GLU A 109 12.67 7.78 -16.17
N ASP A 110 12.43 8.25 -14.94
CA ASP A 110 11.72 7.46 -13.94
C ASP A 110 10.20 7.44 -14.22
N PHE A 111 9.70 8.32 -15.10
CA PHE A 111 8.29 8.44 -15.46
C PHE A 111 7.91 7.61 -16.69
N GLU A 112 6.81 6.88 -16.58
CA GLU A 112 6.05 6.33 -17.69
C GLU A 112 4.94 7.31 -18.07
N VAL A 113 4.98 7.84 -19.31
CA VAL A 113 4.05 8.86 -19.78
C VAL A 113 2.97 8.27 -20.69
N SER A 114 1.71 8.56 -20.40
CA SER A 114 0.54 8.16 -21.17
C SER A 114 -0.10 9.38 -21.86
N ASN A 115 0.20 9.53 -23.15
CA ASN A 115 -0.24 10.69 -23.94
C ASN A 115 -1.76 10.76 -24.17
N ASN A 116 -2.51 9.68 -23.92
CA ASN A 116 -3.95 9.62 -24.20
C ASN A 116 -4.80 10.32 -23.15
N ILE A 117 -4.24 10.63 -21.98
CA ILE A 117 -5.00 11.07 -20.80
C ILE A 117 -4.27 12.14 -19.98
N GLY A 118 -3.15 12.67 -20.49
CA GLY A 118 -2.37 13.70 -19.77
C GLY A 118 -1.72 13.20 -18.47
N LEU A 119 -1.51 11.88 -18.33
CA LEU A 119 -1.00 11.27 -17.10
C LEU A 119 0.45 10.82 -17.27
N ALA A 120 1.28 11.06 -16.26
CA ALA A 120 2.52 10.33 -16.07
C ALA A 120 2.57 9.69 -14.69
N LYS A 121 3.22 8.54 -14.63
CA LYS A 121 3.37 7.76 -13.41
C LYS A 121 4.83 7.45 -13.18
N CYS A 122 5.27 7.53 -11.94
CA CYS A 122 6.61 7.18 -11.52
C CYS A 122 6.57 6.34 -10.24
N GLY A 123 7.14 5.15 -10.32
CA GLY A 123 7.38 4.32 -9.15
C GLY A 123 8.68 4.72 -8.49
N ILE A 124 8.66 5.65 -7.55
CA ILE A 124 9.85 6.06 -6.79
C ILE A 124 9.85 5.35 -5.45
N ASP A 125 10.96 4.69 -5.09
CA ASP A 125 11.13 4.21 -3.73
C ASP A 125 11.52 5.40 -2.81
N VAL A 126 10.53 6.23 -2.45
CA VAL A 126 10.68 7.25 -1.39
C VAL A 126 10.12 6.71 -0.09
N ILE A 127 10.96 6.71 0.94
CA ILE A 127 10.52 6.55 2.33
C ILE A 127 10.02 7.91 2.78
N LEU A 128 8.71 8.03 2.87
CA LEU A 128 8.02 9.16 3.49
C LEU A 128 7.28 8.63 4.72
N TRP A 129 7.10 9.48 5.72
CA TRP A 129 6.30 9.12 6.91
C TRP A 129 6.80 7.87 7.66
N ASP A 130 8.10 7.85 7.97
CA ASP A 130 8.76 6.92 8.91
C ASP A 130 8.54 5.41 8.62
N ASN A 131 8.10 5.02 7.42
CA ASN A 131 7.78 3.65 7.10
C ASN A 131 8.43 3.15 5.79
N TYR A 132 8.77 1.86 5.76
CA TYR A 132 9.62 1.20 4.76
C TYR A 132 8.91 0.89 3.43
N THR A 133 7.90 1.66 3.04
CA THR A 133 7.11 1.42 1.81
C THR A 133 7.67 2.23 0.64
N SER A 134 7.48 1.73 -0.58
CA SER A 134 7.72 2.53 -1.78
C SER A 134 6.46 3.32 -2.11
N THR A 135 6.54 4.65 -2.13
CA THR A 135 5.39 5.51 -2.47
C THR A 135 5.25 5.66 -3.99
N SER A 136 4.11 5.28 -4.57
CA SER A 136 3.85 5.56 -6.00
C SER A 136 3.58 7.04 -6.21
N LEU A 137 4.31 7.70 -7.10
CA LEU A 137 4.07 9.10 -7.49
C LEU A 137 3.31 9.13 -8.82
N GLU A 138 2.11 9.68 -8.81
CA GLU A 138 1.28 9.88 -10.00
C GLU A 138 1.16 11.38 -10.29
N ILE A 139 1.21 11.76 -11.56
CA ILE A 139 1.15 13.16 -11.98
C ILE A 139 0.13 13.28 -13.09
N SER A 140 -0.79 14.21 -12.94
CA SER A 140 -1.84 14.50 -13.90
C SER A 140 -1.83 15.97 -14.31
N LEU A 141 -1.97 16.24 -15.61
CA LEU A 141 -2.36 17.55 -16.10
C LEU A 141 -3.83 17.54 -16.48
N GLU A 142 -4.51 18.66 -16.27
CA GLU A 142 -5.90 18.82 -16.69
C GLU A 142 -6.09 19.22 -18.16
N ASP A 143 -5.05 19.68 -18.84
CA ASP A 143 -5.20 20.40 -20.11
C ASP A 143 -5.21 19.49 -21.37
N GLU A 144 -5.90 19.93 -22.43
CA GLU A 144 -6.18 19.18 -23.68
C GLU A 144 -4.94 18.81 -24.53
N ASP A 145 -3.75 19.31 -24.15
CA ASP A 145 -2.48 19.06 -24.85
C ASP A 145 -1.78 17.78 -24.36
N THR A 146 -1.03 17.13 -25.26
CA THR A 146 -0.26 15.92 -24.93
C THR A 146 0.78 16.20 -23.84
N PHE A 147 0.70 15.50 -22.70
CA PHE A 147 1.75 15.48 -21.68
C PHE A 147 3.01 14.79 -22.23
N ASP A 148 4.19 15.38 -22.01
CA ASP A 148 5.47 14.81 -22.46
C ASP A 148 6.61 15.00 -21.46
N ASN A 149 7.74 14.33 -21.73
CA ASN A 149 8.95 14.36 -20.91
C ASN A 149 9.53 15.77 -20.70
N SER A 150 9.34 16.68 -21.66
CA SER A 150 9.84 18.06 -21.56
C SER A 150 9.02 18.89 -20.58
N LYS A 151 7.70 18.64 -20.49
CA LYS A 151 6.85 19.25 -19.46
C LYS A 151 7.26 18.75 -18.06
N ILE A 152 7.49 17.45 -17.88
CA ILE A 152 7.92 16.86 -16.59
C ILE A 152 9.19 17.54 -16.04
N GLU A 153 10.18 17.76 -16.90
CA GLU A 153 11.46 18.35 -16.50
C GLU A 153 11.31 19.72 -15.82
N ASN A 154 10.32 20.51 -16.26
CA ASN A 154 10.03 21.82 -15.69
C ASN A 154 9.47 21.75 -14.26
N TYR A 155 8.85 20.64 -13.88
CA TYR A 155 8.15 20.49 -12.61
C TYR A 155 8.89 19.62 -11.58
N ILE A 156 9.97 18.91 -11.95
CA ILE A 156 10.74 18.05 -11.03
C ILE A 156 11.10 18.76 -9.72
N ASN A 157 11.56 20.02 -9.80
CA ASN A 157 11.92 20.79 -8.61
C ASN A 157 10.71 21.15 -7.75
N GLU A 158 9.56 21.42 -8.37
CA GLU A 158 8.33 21.67 -7.63
C GLU A 158 7.84 20.39 -6.96
N PHE A 159 7.86 19.24 -7.63
CA PHE A 159 7.51 17.95 -7.02
C PHE A 159 8.33 17.67 -5.76
N LYS A 160 9.64 17.89 -5.81
CA LYS A 160 10.52 17.74 -4.64
C LYS A 160 10.11 18.66 -3.49
N LYS A 161 9.72 19.90 -3.76
CA LYS A 161 9.25 20.83 -2.71
C LYS A 161 7.95 20.34 -2.07
N HIS A 162 7.00 19.85 -2.86
CA HIS A 162 5.71 19.34 -2.37
C HIS A 162 5.92 18.07 -1.53
N LEU A 163 6.74 17.13 -2.00
CA LEU A 163 7.09 15.93 -1.24
C LEU A 163 7.83 16.29 0.07
N LEU A 164 8.77 17.26 0.03
CA LEU A 164 9.47 17.73 1.23
C LEU A 164 8.51 18.42 2.21
N TRP A 165 7.50 19.11 1.69
CA TRP A 165 6.46 19.70 2.52
C TRP A 165 5.64 18.63 3.24
N LEU A 166 5.16 17.60 2.53
CA LEU A 166 4.41 16.48 3.13
C LEU A 166 5.22 15.84 4.27
N GLU A 167 6.50 15.57 4.02
CA GLU A 167 7.40 14.94 4.99
C GLU A 167 7.61 15.81 6.26
N ASN A 168 7.72 17.12 6.09
CA ASN A 168 7.91 18.04 7.22
C ASN A 168 6.61 18.37 7.96
N ASN A 169 5.44 18.06 7.37
CA ASN A 169 4.13 18.45 7.89
C ASN A 169 3.24 17.25 8.21
N LYS A 170 3.81 16.05 8.37
CA LYS A 170 3.12 14.82 8.83
C LYS A 170 2.16 15.08 9.98
N LYS A 171 2.62 15.83 11.00
CA LYS A 171 1.81 16.16 12.16
C LYS A 171 0.56 16.97 11.78
N ALA A 172 0.68 17.97 10.92
CA ALA A 172 -0.47 18.76 10.51
C ALA A 172 -1.49 17.91 9.74
N ILE A 173 -1.02 16.95 8.95
CA ILE A 173 -1.88 15.99 8.24
C ILE A 173 -2.55 15.03 9.23
N SER A 174 -1.80 14.46 10.19
CA SER A 174 -2.35 13.64 11.27
C SER A 174 -3.42 14.39 12.06
N ASP A 175 -3.12 15.62 12.48
CA ASP A 175 -4.03 16.46 13.26
C ASP A 175 -5.33 16.71 12.45
N ALA A 176 -5.24 16.98 11.15
CA ALA A 176 -6.40 17.14 10.27
C ALA A 176 -7.25 15.85 10.13
N LEU A 177 -6.62 14.68 10.02
CA LEU A 177 -7.33 13.39 9.98
C LEU A 177 -8.05 13.11 11.30
N ILE A 178 -7.44 13.46 12.43
CA ILE A 178 -8.05 13.31 13.76
C ILE A 178 -9.23 14.28 13.92
N GLU A 179 -9.08 15.54 13.49
CA GLU A 179 -10.14 16.54 13.50
C GLU A 179 -11.35 16.13 12.64
N ASP A 180 -11.13 15.39 11.56
CA ASP A 180 -12.18 14.82 10.69
C ASP A 180 -12.73 13.47 11.19
N ASP A 181 -12.41 13.08 12.43
CA ASP A 181 -12.90 11.86 13.11
C ASP A 181 -12.56 10.54 12.40
N MET A 182 -11.40 10.49 11.72
CA MET A 182 -10.93 9.24 11.07
C MET A 182 -10.65 8.13 12.09
N ILE A 183 -10.36 8.48 13.35
CA ILE A 183 -10.24 7.48 14.43
C ILE A 183 -11.61 6.87 14.71
N GLY A 184 -12.66 7.66 14.89
CA GLY A 184 -14.02 7.14 15.09
C GLY A 184 -14.44 6.23 13.94
N LEU A 185 -14.15 6.63 12.69
CA LEU A 185 -14.42 5.81 11.51
C LEU A 185 -13.63 4.49 11.52
N ALA A 186 -12.35 4.52 11.89
CA ALA A 186 -11.52 3.32 12.03
C ALA A 186 -12.07 2.38 13.12
N GLU A 187 -12.53 2.93 14.25
CA GLU A 187 -13.16 2.14 15.32
C GLU A 187 -14.46 1.50 14.84
N GLU A 188 -15.32 2.22 14.12
CA GLU A 188 -16.56 1.66 13.54
C GLU A 188 -16.28 0.48 12.60
N TRP A 189 -15.25 0.58 11.76
CA TRP A 189 -14.83 -0.51 10.86
C TRP A 189 -14.25 -1.69 11.64
N ALA A 190 -13.40 -1.42 12.63
CA ALA A 190 -12.87 -2.46 13.52
C ALA A 190 -14.00 -3.19 14.26
N GLU A 191 -15.00 -2.48 14.78
CA GLU A 191 -16.15 -3.07 15.48
C GLU A 191 -17.04 -3.93 14.58
N SER A 192 -17.02 -3.71 13.27
CA SER A 192 -17.74 -4.54 12.30
C SER A 192 -17.05 -5.91 12.03
N SER A 193 -15.83 -6.08 12.53
CA SER A 193 -15.00 -7.28 12.33
C SER A 193 -15.28 -8.37 13.37
N ASP A 194 -14.74 -9.58 13.15
CA ASP A 194 -14.97 -10.71 14.06
C ASP A 194 -14.36 -10.47 15.43
N GLU A 195 -15.10 -10.81 16.49
CA GLU A 195 -14.68 -10.60 17.88
C GLU A 195 -13.95 -11.84 18.44
N THR A 196 -12.84 -11.64 19.15
CA THR A 196 -12.17 -12.73 19.90
C THR A 196 -11.50 -12.22 21.19
N ILE A 197 -10.88 -13.13 21.94
CA ILE A 197 -10.13 -12.82 23.16
C ILE A 197 -8.67 -13.20 22.97
N ILE A 198 -7.78 -12.22 23.10
CA ILE A 198 -6.32 -12.42 23.09
C ILE A 198 -5.77 -11.87 24.40
N ASP A 199 -4.99 -12.68 25.12
CA ASP A 199 -4.40 -12.33 26.42
C ASP A 199 -5.41 -11.85 27.49
N GLY A 200 -6.67 -12.27 27.37
CA GLY A 200 -7.75 -11.90 28.28
C GLY A 200 -8.44 -10.57 27.93
N GLU A 201 -8.05 -9.93 26.82
CA GLU A 201 -8.67 -8.71 26.32
C GLU A 201 -9.55 -9.00 25.11
N LYS A 202 -10.67 -8.29 25.00
CA LYS A 202 -11.51 -8.31 23.80
C LYS A 202 -10.75 -7.61 22.68
N VAL A 203 -10.64 -8.27 21.53
CA VAL A 203 -10.05 -7.71 20.32
C VAL A 203 -10.96 -7.98 19.12
N TYR A 204 -10.79 -7.20 18.07
CA TYR A 204 -11.47 -7.38 16.79
C TYR A 204 -10.47 -7.84 15.74
N VAL A 205 -10.87 -8.73 14.84
CA VAL A 205 -9.99 -9.38 13.88
C VAL A 205 -10.58 -9.30 12.49
N HIS A 206 -9.82 -8.72 11.56
CA HIS A 206 -10.13 -8.71 10.13
C HIS A 206 -8.94 -9.30 9.36
N GLY A 207 -9.12 -10.49 8.80
CA GLY A 207 -8.01 -11.20 8.15
C GLY A 207 -6.86 -11.48 9.12
N ASP A 208 -5.71 -10.85 8.89
CA ASP A 208 -4.51 -10.95 9.73
C ASP A 208 -4.39 -9.83 10.78
N ASP A 209 -5.24 -8.80 10.68
CA ASP A 209 -5.14 -7.59 11.48
C ASP A 209 -5.92 -7.72 12.79
N ILE A 210 -5.31 -7.27 13.88
CA ILE A 210 -5.86 -7.33 15.23
C ILE A 210 -6.04 -5.90 15.73
N PHE A 211 -7.27 -5.52 15.99
CA PHE A 211 -7.63 -4.21 16.47
C PHE A 211 -7.94 -4.27 17.97
N ARG A 212 -7.31 -3.36 18.72
CA ARG A 212 -7.62 -3.10 20.13
C ARG A 212 -8.31 -1.76 20.21
N LEU A 213 -9.48 -1.75 20.85
CA LEU A 213 -10.28 -0.54 21.03
C LEU A 213 -10.25 -0.09 22.50
N PRO A 214 -10.23 1.24 22.76
CA PRO A 214 -10.20 2.32 21.77
C PRO A 214 -8.82 2.49 21.11
N ILE A 215 -8.79 3.00 19.87
CA ILE A 215 -7.56 3.34 19.15
C ILE A 215 -7.07 4.69 19.68
N SER A 216 -5.85 4.73 20.23
CA SER A 216 -5.28 6.01 20.68
C SER A 216 -4.79 6.86 19.50
N GLU A 217 -4.83 8.20 19.64
CA GLU A 217 -4.25 9.11 18.64
C GLU A 217 -2.78 8.78 18.33
N GLU A 218 -2.01 8.38 19.34
CA GLU A 218 -0.61 7.99 19.17
C GLU A 218 -0.45 6.72 18.32
N GLU A 219 -1.28 5.70 18.55
CA GLU A 219 -1.30 4.47 17.76
C GLU A 219 -1.76 4.73 16.34
N PHE A 220 -2.83 5.51 16.16
CA PHE A 220 -3.34 5.91 14.86
C PHE A 220 -2.25 6.64 14.07
N CYS A 221 -1.63 7.68 14.63
CA CYS A 221 -0.57 8.44 13.95
C CYS A 221 0.64 7.57 13.56
N LYS A 222 1.01 6.58 14.38
CA LYS A 222 2.11 5.65 14.07
C LYS A 222 1.76 4.64 12.97
N SER A 223 0.48 4.37 12.77
CA SER A 223 0.01 3.43 11.74
C SER A 223 0.02 4.02 10.33
N LEU A 224 0.01 5.36 10.20
CA LEU A 224 -0.12 6.06 8.93
C LEU A 224 1.10 5.87 8.03
N TYR A 225 0.86 5.70 6.73
CA TYR A 225 1.89 5.80 5.70
C TYR A 225 1.29 6.27 4.37
N PHE A 226 2.09 6.93 3.53
CA PHE A 226 1.67 7.26 2.17
C PHE A 226 1.67 6.00 1.30
N ASN A 227 0.53 5.68 0.71
CA ASN A 227 0.39 4.63 -0.30
C ASN A 227 0.76 5.16 -1.69
N SER A 228 0.13 6.27 -2.07
CA SER A 228 0.41 6.98 -3.31
C SER A 228 0.23 8.48 -3.15
N ILE A 229 0.89 9.25 -4.02
CA ILE A 229 0.79 10.70 -4.07
C ILE A 229 0.50 11.08 -5.51
N GLY A 230 -0.64 11.70 -5.75
CA GLY A 230 -1.01 12.42 -6.95
C GLY A 230 -0.54 13.88 -6.89
N ILE A 231 0.01 14.38 -7.98
CA ILE A 231 0.26 15.81 -8.19
C ILE A 231 -0.52 16.23 -9.42
N ARG A 232 -1.56 17.03 -9.21
CA ARG A 232 -2.38 17.62 -10.26
C ARG A 232 -1.90 19.03 -10.53
N ILE A 233 -1.71 19.35 -11.81
CA ILE A 233 -1.28 20.67 -12.26
C ILE A 233 -2.40 21.25 -13.13
N ASP A 234 -2.87 22.42 -12.73
CA ASP A 234 -3.88 23.19 -13.46
C ASP A 234 -3.17 24.27 -14.31
N GLU A 235 -3.39 24.27 -15.63
CA GLU A 235 -2.81 25.23 -16.58
C GLU A 235 -3.78 26.37 -16.93
N ASP A 236 -4.75 26.71 -16.06
CA ASP A 236 -5.74 27.76 -16.34
C ASP A 236 -5.11 29.18 -16.42
N MET A 237 -5.10 29.78 -17.62
CA MET A 237 -4.41 31.05 -17.93
C MET A 237 -5.08 32.34 -17.42
N GLU A 238 -6.29 32.26 -16.85
CA GLU A 238 -7.06 33.46 -16.45
C GLU A 238 -7.01 33.78 -14.95
N ILE A 239 -6.58 32.85 -14.08
CA ILE A 239 -6.56 33.05 -12.63
C ILE A 239 -5.12 32.87 -12.11
N MET A 240 -4.57 33.93 -11.51
CA MET A 240 -3.17 34.00 -11.08
C MET A 240 -2.82 33.15 -9.83
N ASP A 241 -3.72 32.31 -9.32
CA ASP A 241 -3.60 31.72 -7.98
C ASP A 241 -4.19 30.30 -7.91
N SER A 242 -3.53 29.34 -8.58
CA SER A 242 -3.35 27.96 -8.12
C SER A 242 -2.71 27.15 -9.26
N ARG A 243 -1.52 26.59 -9.03
CA ARG A 243 -0.76 25.84 -10.04
C ARG A 243 -0.57 24.37 -9.71
N ILE A 244 -0.65 23.95 -8.43
CA ILE A 244 -0.38 22.56 -8.05
C ILE A 244 -1.28 22.13 -6.88
N MET A 245 -1.96 21.00 -7.06
CA MET A 245 -2.71 20.31 -6.02
C MET A 245 -2.06 18.97 -5.73
N ILE A 246 -1.82 18.68 -4.46
CA ILE A 246 -1.37 17.36 -4.03
C ILE A 246 -2.61 16.56 -3.59
N GLU A 247 -2.76 15.36 -4.10
CA GLU A 247 -3.69 14.34 -3.61
C GLU A 247 -2.86 13.22 -2.98
N ALA A 248 -2.90 13.06 -1.67
CA ALA A 248 -2.16 12.01 -0.97
C ALA A 248 -3.13 10.93 -0.49
N PHE A 249 -2.84 9.69 -0.84
CA PHE A 249 -3.56 8.52 -0.37
C PHE A 249 -2.78 7.91 0.79
N ILE A 250 -3.40 7.89 1.96
CA ILE A 250 -2.79 7.50 3.23
C ILE A 250 -3.47 6.22 3.71
N ASP A 251 -2.67 5.20 3.96
CA ASP A 251 -3.12 3.93 4.50
C ASP A 251 -2.69 3.78 5.96
N THR A 252 -3.15 2.70 6.59
CA THR A 252 -2.84 2.35 7.97
C THR A 252 -2.28 0.93 8.05
N ASN A 253 -1.39 0.69 9.02
CA ASN A 253 -0.94 -0.64 9.39
C ASN A 253 -1.03 -0.79 10.93
N PRO A 254 -1.94 -1.64 11.47
CA PRO A 254 -2.85 -2.54 10.75
C PRO A 254 -3.87 -1.80 9.86
N ASP A 255 -4.43 -2.48 8.87
CA ASP A 255 -5.36 -1.88 7.91
C ASP A 255 -6.73 -1.65 8.55
N TYR A 256 -6.96 -0.44 9.06
CA TYR A 256 -8.21 -0.05 9.70
C TYR A 256 -9.38 0.13 8.72
N PHE A 257 -9.10 0.28 7.42
CA PHE A 257 -10.10 0.67 6.42
C PHE A 257 -10.29 -0.40 5.33
N ALA A 258 -9.96 -1.66 5.65
CA ALA A 258 -10.13 -2.84 4.81
C ALA A 258 -9.80 -2.60 3.32
N GLY A 259 -8.61 -2.05 3.06
CA GLY A 259 -8.06 -1.79 1.74
C GLY A 259 -8.39 -0.42 1.14
N HIS A 260 -9.17 0.41 1.83
CA HIS A 260 -9.41 1.80 1.41
C HIS A 260 -8.31 2.71 1.93
N SER A 261 -7.92 3.69 1.11
CA SER A 261 -6.99 4.75 1.48
C SER A 261 -7.76 5.98 1.94
N MET A 262 -7.27 6.67 2.97
CA MET A 262 -7.73 8.02 3.28
C MET A 262 -7.19 8.99 2.24
N GLU A 263 -8.07 9.77 1.61
CA GLU A 263 -7.70 10.74 0.60
C GLU A 263 -7.56 12.14 1.23
N VAL A 264 -6.36 12.72 1.07
CA VAL A 264 -6.02 14.05 1.58
C VAL A 264 -5.60 14.96 0.44
N THR A 265 -6.29 16.09 0.28
CA THR A 265 -5.89 17.13 -0.65
C THR A 265 -5.13 18.24 0.06
N VAL A 266 -4.03 18.68 -0.55
CA VAL A 266 -3.25 19.86 -0.13
C VAL A 266 -3.22 20.86 -1.29
N ALA A 267 -3.84 22.02 -1.08
CA ALA A 267 -3.84 23.13 -2.04
C ALA A 267 -2.59 24.03 -1.90
N ASP A 268 -2.39 24.99 -2.82
CA ASP A 268 -1.20 25.86 -2.92
C ASP A 268 -0.88 26.75 -1.69
N GLU A 269 -1.80 26.86 -0.72
CA GLU A 269 -1.53 27.50 0.59
C GLU A 269 -1.24 26.50 1.71
N TYR A 270 -1.04 25.25 1.35
CA TYR A 270 -0.94 24.12 2.27
C TYR A 270 -2.18 23.92 3.14
N LYS A 271 -3.33 24.32 2.60
CA LYS A 271 -4.63 24.02 3.19
C LYS A 271 -4.94 22.55 2.96
N ILE A 272 -5.12 21.83 4.06
CA ILE A 272 -5.42 20.40 4.09
C ILE A 272 -6.94 20.22 4.05
N SER A 273 -7.42 19.32 3.19
CA SER A 273 -8.82 18.89 3.13
C SER A 273 -8.86 17.36 3.12
N ILE A 274 -9.76 16.78 3.91
CA ILE A 274 -9.98 15.33 3.95
C ILE A 274 -11.16 15.03 3.02
N ASN A 275 -10.95 14.16 2.03
CA ASN A 275 -11.97 13.81 1.03
C ASN A 275 -12.70 12.50 1.40
N GLY A 276 -12.28 11.86 2.49
CA GLY A 276 -12.84 10.61 3.01
C GLY A 276 -12.00 9.40 2.59
N LEU A 277 -12.68 8.28 2.32
CA LEU A 277 -12.05 7.03 1.91
C LEU A 277 -12.17 6.82 0.40
N ALA A 278 -11.07 6.43 -0.25
CA ALA A 278 -10.98 6.03 -1.64
C ALA A 278 -10.62 4.53 -1.73
N GLY A 279 -11.21 3.81 -2.68
CA GLY A 279 -11.02 2.36 -2.86
C GLY A 279 -11.11 1.93 -4.32
#